data_AF-A0A662ESM5-F1
#
_entry.id   AF-A0A662ESM5-F1
#
_cell.length_a   1.000
_cell.length_b   1.000
_cell.length_c   1.000
_cell.angle_alpha   90.00
_cell.angle_beta   90.00
_cell.angle_gamma   90.00
#
_symmetry.space_group_name_H-M   'P 1'
#
loop_
_entity.id
_entity.type
_entity.pdbx_description
1 polymer ?
#
loop_
_entity_poly.entity_id
_entity_poly.type
_entity_poly.pdbx_seq_one_letter_code
_entity_poly.pdbx_strand_id
1 'polypeptide(L)' 'MLGVFAAVFYFMLIRPQRKRQAQHSELVSSLKRGDKVVTAGGIYGEIDSIGDTSVVLTLEDGGKIRIAKSSIVDKLTK' A
#
# COMPACT_ATOMS: atom_id res chain seq x y z
N MET A 1 -22.66 -29.64 14.85
CA MET A 1 -23.15 -28.39 14.22
C MET A 1 -22.26 -27.18 14.52
N LEU A 2 -21.80 -26.95 15.75
CA LEU A 2 -20.95 -25.77 16.10
C LEU A 2 -19.60 -25.70 15.34
N GLY A 3 -18.93 -26.84 15.10
CA GLY A 3 -17.60 -26.87 14.46
C GLY A 3 -17.59 -26.49 12.96
N VAL A 4 -18.71 -26.72 12.25
CA VAL A 4 -18.82 -26.35 10.82
C VAL A 4 -18.91 -24.84 10.68
N PHE A 5 -19.68 -24.16 11.53
CA PHE A 5 -19.74 -22.70 11.55
C PHE A 5 -18.38 -22.08 11.91
N ALA A 6 -17.66 -22.63 12.89
CA ALA A 6 -16.32 -22.14 13.25
C ALA A 6 -15.32 -22.26 12.07
N ALA A 7 -15.33 -23.37 11.33
CA ALA A 7 -14.47 -23.57 10.16
C ALA A 7 -14.81 -22.61 9.01
N VAL A 8 -16.10 -22.36 8.76
CA VAL A 8 -16.57 -21.42 7.73
C VAL A 8 -16.16 -19.98 8.06
N PHE A 9 -16.39 -19.53 9.30
CA PHE A 9 -15.97 -18.19 9.75
C PHE A 9 -14.45 -18.01 9.75
N TYR A 10 -13.69 -19.04 10.16
CA TYR A 10 -12.22 -19.05 10.10
C TYR A 10 -11.72 -18.87 8.67
N PHE A 11 -12.25 -19.65 7.72
CA PHE A 11 -11.86 -19.56 6.32
C PHE A 11 -12.28 -18.23 5.68
N MET A 12 -13.46 -17.71 6.04
CA MET A 12 -13.97 -16.46 5.52
C MET A 12 -13.21 -15.22 6.03
N LEU A 13 -12.64 -15.25 7.24
CA LEU A 13 -11.88 -14.11 7.79
C LEU A 13 -10.38 -14.15 7.43
N ILE A 14 -9.76 -15.32 7.41
CA ILE A 14 -8.31 -15.44 7.12
C ILE A 14 -7.98 -15.28 5.65
N ARG A 15 -8.82 -15.80 4.76
CA ARG A 15 -8.60 -15.69 3.30
C ARG A 15 -8.56 -14.24 2.81
N PRO A 16 -9.49 -13.33 3.19
CA PRO A 16 -9.42 -11.94 2.77
C PRO A 16 -8.23 -11.21 3.40
N GLN A 17 -7.84 -11.53 4.63
CA GLN A 17 -6.68 -10.89 5.27
C GLN A 17 -5.37 -11.23 4.53
N ARG A 18 -5.18 -12.50 4.17
CA ARG A 18 -4.03 -12.93 3.34
C ARG A 18 -4.03 -12.26 1.96
N LYS A 19 -5.21 -12.13 1.34
CA LYS A 19 -5.35 -11.46 0.04
C LYS A 19 -4.96 -9.97 0.13
N ARG A 20 -5.39 -9.26 1.17
CA ARG A 20 -5.04 -7.85 1.40
C ARG A 20 -3.54 -7.64 1.63
N GLN A 21 -2.89 -8.52 2.40
CA GLN A 21 -1.44 -8.45 2.61
C GLN A 21 -0.66 -8.70 1.31
N ALA A 22 -1.07 -9.71 0.52
CA ALA A 22 -0.47 -9.99 -0.77
C ALA A 22 -0.61 -8.80 -1.74
N GLN A 23 -1.80 -8.22 -1.84
CA GLN A 23 -2.08 -7.04 -2.67
C GLN A 23 -1.24 -5.82 -2.26
N HIS A 24 -1.09 -5.57 -0.96
CA HIS A 24 -0.27 -4.47 -0.47
C HIS A 24 1.22 -4.69 -0.77
N SER A 25 1.73 -5.92 -0.59
CA SER A 25 3.10 -6.27 -0.95
C SER A 25 3.36 -6.10 -2.45
N GLU A 26 2.42 -6.52 -3.29
CA GLU A 26 2.49 -6.36 -4.74
C GLU A 26 2.50 -4.88 -5.14
N LEU A 27 1.61 -4.07 -4.54
CA LEU A 27 1.58 -2.63 -4.75
C LEU A 27 2.93 -1.99 -4.43
N VAL A 28 3.47 -2.25 -3.23
CA VAL A 28 4.77 -1.71 -2.78
C VAL A 28 5.91 -2.14 -3.71
N SER A 29 5.88 -3.36 -4.22
CA SER A 29 6.89 -3.86 -5.17
C SER A 29 6.76 -3.27 -6.58
N SER A 30 5.56 -2.85 -6.96
CA SER A 30 5.25 -2.28 -8.28
C SER A 30 5.59 -0.79 -8.41
N LEU A 31 5.93 -0.15 -7.28
CA LEU A 31 6.26 1.28 -7.23
C LEU A 31 7.53 1.59 -8.00
N LYS A 32 7.48 2.64 -8.80
CA LYS A 32 8.60 3.14 -9.60
C LYS A 32 8.73 4.65 -9.44
N ARG A 33 9.93 5.16 -9.73
CA ARG A 33 10.17 6.60 -9.83
C ARG A 33 9.24 7.20 -10.90
N GLY A 34 8.62 8.33 -10.60
CA GLY A 34 7.64 9.00 -11.45
C GLY A 34 6.19 8.55 -11.24
N ASP A 35 5.95 7.53 -10.41
CA ASP A 35 4.58 7.14 -10.07
C ASP A 35 3.93 8.19 -9.17
N LYS A 36 2.68 8.55 -9.51
CA LYS A 36 1.82 9.35 -8.64
C LYS A 36 1.13 8.43 -7.64
N VAL A 37 1.22 8.77 -6.38
CA VAL A 37 0.70 7.94 -5.29
C VAL A 37 -0.08 8.77 -4.28
N VAL A 38 -0.94 8.08 -3.53
CA VAL A 38 -1.57 8.63 -2.34
C VAL A 38 -1.16 7.82 -1.12
N THR A 39 -0.85 8.54 -0.05
CA THR A 39 -0.47 7.94 1.23
C THR A 39 -1.70 7.73 2.12
N ALA A 40 -1.56 6.92 3.18
CA ALA A 40 -2.61 6.69 4.16
C ALA A 40 -3.10 7.98 4.87
N GLY A 41 -2.30 9.04 4.87
CA GLY A 41 -2.68 10.36 5.38
C GLY A 41 -3.42 11.25 4.38
N GLY A 42 -3.73 10.77 3.18
CA GLY A 42 -4.35 11.56 2.12
C GLY A 42 -3.39 12.50 1.39
N ILE A 43 -2.07 12.32 1.57
CA ILE A 43 -1.05 13.13 0.90
C ILE A 43 -0.84 12.58 -0.51
N TYR A 44 -0.92 13.47 -1.50
CA TYR A 44 -0.64 13.20 -2.90
C TYR A 44 0.78 13.63 -3.24
N GLY A 45 1.47 12.84 -4.04
CA GLY A 45 2.82 13.18 -4.51
C GLY A 45 3.34 12.22 -5.57
N GLU A 46 4.48 12.58 -6.14
CA GLU A 46 5.19 11.79 -7.14
C GLU A 46 6.44 11.16 -6.54
N ILE A 47 6.71 9.88 -6.82
CA ILE A 47 7.90 9.20 -6.30
C ILE A 47 9.17 9.77 -6.96
N ASP A 48 10.00 10.46 -6.19
CA ASP A 48 11.31 10.93 -6.62
C ASP A 48 12.41 9.89 -6.40
N SER A 49 12.37 9.13 -5.31
CA SER A 49 13.32 8.05 -5.07
C SER A 49 12.75 6.95 -4.20
N ILE A 50 13.28 5.74 -4.39
CA ILE A 50 12.87 4.54 -3.68
C ILE A 50 14.10 3.99 -2.95
N GLY A 51 14.05 4.01 -1.61
CA GLY A 51 15.00 3.29 -0.76
C GLY A 51 14.46 1.91 -0.39
N ASP A 52 15.06 1.20 0.56
CA ASP A 52 14.62 -0.16 0.90
C ASP A 52 13.27 -0.16 1.64
N THR A 53 13.16 0.63 2.70
CA THR A 53 11.98 0.71 3.58
C THR A 53 11.17 2.00 3.41
N SER A 54 11.76 3.02 2.78
CA SER A 54 11.16 4.34 2.61
C SER A 54 11.19 4.81 1.17
N VAL A 55 10.34 5.78 0.85
CA VAL A 55 10.25 6.46 -0.43
C VAL A 55 10.22 7.96 -0.21
N VAL A 56 10.83 8.71 -1.12
CA VAL A 56 10.78 10.17 -1.14
C VAL A 56 9.76 10.58 -2.18
N LEU A 57 8.76 11.33 -1.75
CA LEU A 57 7.74 11.92 -2.60
C LEU A 57 8.05 13.40 -2.81
N THR A 58 7.85 13.87 -4.04
CA THR A 58 7.76 15.30 -4.37
C THR A 58 6.29 15.71 -4.29
N LEU A 59 6.02 16.73 -3.49
CA LEU A 59 4.72 17.37 -3.33
C LEU A 59 4.49 18.41 -4.44
N GLU A 60 3.26 18.86 -4.62
CA GLU A 60 2.91 19.84 -5.65
C GLU A 60 3.59 21.21 -5.44
N ASP A 61 3.92 21.55 -4.20
CA ASP A 61 4.66 22.77 -3.84
C ASP A 61 6.18 22.66 -4.08
N GLY A 62 6.65 21.53 -4.61
CA GLY A 62 8.07 21.23 -4.83
C GLY A 62 8.81 20.72 -3.58
N GLY A 63 8.14 20.65 -2.43
CA GLY A 63 8.67 20.06 -1.21
C GLY A 63 8.91 18.55 -1.38
N LYS A 64 9.93 18.04 -0.68
CA LYS A 64 10.21 16.60 -0.64
C LYS A 64 9.93 16.04 0.75
N ILE A 65 9.18 14.95 0.81
CA ILE A 65 8.86 14.26 2.06
C ILE A 65 9.25 12.79 1.97
N ARG A 66 9.86 12.28 3.03
CA ARG A 66 10.17 10.85 3.16
C ARG A 66 9.09 10.16 3.96
N ILE A 67 8.52 9.11 3.40
CA ILE A 67 7.50 8.28 4.04
C ILE A 67 7.90 6.81 4.00
N ALA A 68 7.31 5.99 4.87
CA ALA A 68 7.44 4.56 4.79
C ALA A 68 6.73 4.03 3.52
N LYS A 69 7.33 3.05 2.85
CA LYS A 69 6.71 2.38 1.70
C LYS A 69 5.35 1.77 2.04
N SER A 70 5.23 1.22 3.24
CA SER A 70 4.00 0.63 3.77
C SER A 70 2.87 1.65 3.93
N SER A 71 3.18 2.95 3.93
CA SER A 71 2.19 4.00 4.03
C SER A 71 1.56 4.37 2.68
N ILE A 72 2.03 3.80 1.56
CA ILE A 72 1.40 4.00 0.25
C ILE A 72 0.18 3.10 0.15
N VAL A 73 -0.96 3.73 -0.11
CA VAL A 73 -2.26 3.05 -0.16
C VAL A 73 -2.69 2.77 -1.58
N ASP A 74 -2.40 3.70 -2.50
CA ASP A 74 -2.79 3.53 -3.89
C ASP A 74 -1.81 4.20 -4.85
N LYS A 75 -1.75 3.64 -6.06
CA LYS A 75 -1.01 4.18 -7.20
C LYS A 75 -2.02 4.79 -8.18
N LEU A 76 -1.94 6.11 -8.33
CA LEU A 76 -2.80 6.89 -9.21
C LEU A 76 -2.32 6.67 -10.65
N THR A 77 -2.89 5.66 -11.29
CA THR A 77 -2.71 5.44 -12.73
C THR A 77 -3.66 6.39 -13.43
N LYS A 78 -3.11 7.37 -14.16
CA LYS A 78 -3.92 8.25 -15.02
C LYS A 78 -4.30 7.53 -16.31
#